data_AF-A0A397VQK8-F1
#
_entry.id   AF-A0A397VQK8-F1
#
_cell.length_a   1.000
_cell.length_b   1.000
_cell.length_c   1.000
_cell.angle_alpha   90.00
_cell.angle_beta   90.00
_cell.angle_gamma   90.00
#
_symmetry.space_group_name_H-M   'P 1'
#
loop_
_entity.id
_entity.type
_entity.pdbx_description
1 polymer ?
#
loop_
_entity_poly.entity_id
_entity_poly.type
_entity_poly.pdbx_seq_one_letter_code
_entity_poly.pdbx_strand_id
1 'polypeptide(L)'
;MSNYNNIFEKIDSLSDITQITNNITQLNLEDNNLQDLSFLNEIVKEMCNLYNEKRLKGKNSRSIFETLEQFLLKKKQNPVNIIDFCLDDQTNPTIQLVLASCYRYGKWVEKDEHKAFNYYQNLAENNNSCGIFFVGVCYNEGIR
;
A
#
# COMPACT_ATOMS: atom_id res chain seq x y z
N MET A 1 -29.93 -32.85 23.57
CA MET A 1 -29.97 -31.79 24.60
C MET A 1 -28.52 -31.39 24.83
N SER A 2 -28.00 -30.46 24.03
CA SER A 2 -26.55 -30.28 23.90
C SER A 2 -26.18 -28.79 23.96
N ASN A 3 -25.76 -28.38 25.16
CA ASN A 3 -24.62 -27.50 25.44
C ASN A 3 -24.58 -26.07 24.86
N TYR A 4 -25.70 -25.34 24.82
CA TYR A 4 -25.67 -23.86 24.70
C TYR A 4 -25.88 -23.12 26.03
N ASN A 5 -26.28 -23.82 27.09
CA ASN A 5 -26.60 -23.19 28.38
C ASN A 5 -25.36 -22.88 29.26
N ASN A 6 -24.15 -23.24 28.82
CA ASN A 6 -22.95 -23.20 29.68
C ASN A 6 -22.06 -21.95 29.49
N ILE A 7 -22.43 -21.03 28.58
CA ILE A 7 -21.69 -19.78 28.35
C ILE A 7 -22.30 -18.63 29.16
N PHE A 8 -23.62 -18.62 29.34
CA PHE A 8 -24.32 -17.60 30.12
C PHE A 8 -24.14 -17.75 31.64
N GLU A 9 -23.76 -18.92 32.14
CA GLU A 9 -23.48 -19.17 33.57
C GLU A 9 -22.09 -18.67 34.04
N LYS A 10 -21.31 -18.02 33.18
CA LYS A 10 -19.93 -17.56 33.48
C LYS A 10 -19.74 -16.05 33.49
N ILE A 11 -20.81 -15.27 33.29
CA ILE A 11 -20.77 -13.81 33.22
C ILE A 11 -21.45 -13.27 34.48
N ASP A 12 -20.72 -13.24 35.59
CA ASP A 12 -21.29 -12.95 36.91
C ASP A 12 -21.04 -11.51 37.38
N SER A 13 -20.21 -10.73 36.66
CA SER A 13 -19.88 -9.36 37.06
C SER A 13 -20.00 -8.33 35.92
N LEU A 14 -20.34 -7.10 36.30
CA LEU A 14 -20.34 -5.94 35.41
C LEU A 14 -18.95 -5.71 34.76
N SER A 15 -17.89 -6.13 35.46
CA SER A 15 -16.51 -6.09 34.96
C SER A 15 -16.32 -7.03 33.76
N ASP A 16 -16.85 -8.26 33.84
CA ASP A 16 -16.73 -9.25 32.76
C ASP A 16 -17.46 -8.77 31.50
N ILE A 17 -18.66 -8.21 31.66
CA ILE A 17 -19.43 -7.62 30.54
C ILE A 17 -18.65 -6.47 29.89
N THR A 18 -18.01 -5.61 30.69
CA THR A 18 -17.25 -4.46 30.18
C THR A 18 -16.02 -4.92 29.40
N GLN A 19 -15.31 -5.93 29.91
CA GLN A 19 -14.13 -6.48 29.26
C GLN A 19 -14.48 -7.20 27.95
N ILE A 20 -15.55 -7.98 27.94
CA ILE A 20 -16.08 -8.62 26.73
C ILE A 20 -16.48 -7.56 25.70
N THR A 21 -17.19 -6.51 26.13
CA THR A 21 -17.60 -5.42 25.24
C THR A 21 -16.38 -4.72 24.62
N ASN A 22 -15.34 -4.44 25.41
CA ASN A 22 -14.10 -3.84 24.92
C ASN A 22 -13.35 -4.75 23.94
N ASN A 23 -13.32 -6.06 24.18
CA ASN A 23 -12.69 -7.00 23.26
C ASN A 23 -13.48 -7.10 21.95
N ILE A 24 -14.82 -7.11 22.01
CA ILE A 24 -15.69 -7.11 20.81
C ILE A 24 -15.51 -5.81 20.01
N THR A 25 -15.42 -4.65 20.67
CA THR A 25 -15.18 -3.39 19.97
C THR A 25 -13.78 -3.35 19.37
N GLN A 26 -12.74 -3.85 20.04
CA GLN A 26 -11.40 -3.97 19.48
C GLN A 26 -11.36 -4.93 18.27
N LEU A 27 -11.95 -6.12 18.36
CA LEU A 27 -12.03 -7.07 17.25
C LEU A 27 -12.78 -6.47 16.05
N ASN A 28 -13.90 -5.78 16.27
CA ASN A 28 -14.64 -5.12 15.20
C ASN A 28 -13.86 -3.96 14.55
N LEU A 29 -13.01 -3.26 15.31
CA LEU A 29 -12.13 -2.22 14.77
C LEU A 29 -11.01 -2.85 13.94
N GLU A 30 -10.42 -3.95 14.41
CA GLU A 30 -9.39 -4.71 13.69
C GLU A 30 -9.92 -5.30 12.38
N ASP A 31 -11.12 -5.91 12.38
CA ASP A 31 -11.73 -6.51 11.19
C ASP A 31 -12.09 -5.46 10.12
N ASN A 32 -12.63 -4.30 10.53
CA ASN A 32 -12.90 -3.19 9.59
C ASN A 32 -11.59 -2.62 9.01
N ASN A 33 -10.57 -2.44 9.85
CA ASN A 33 -9.25 -1.99 9.40
C ASN A 33 -8.59 -3.00 8.46
N LEU A 34 -8.73 -4.30 8.71
CA LEU A 34 -8.21 -5.37 7.84
C LEU A 34 -8.89 -5.39 6.47
N GLN A 35 -10.20 -5.12 6.41
CA GLN A 35 -10.95 -5.07 5.16
C GLN A 35 -10.59 -3.82 4.33
N ASP A 36 -10.42 -2.67 4.99
CA ASP A 36 -9.92 -1.45 4.35
C ASP A 36 -8.45 -1.60 3.90
N LEU A 37 -7.62 -2.25 4.70
CA LEU A 37 -6.22 -2.55 4.39
C LEU A 37 -6.10 -3.47 3.17
N SER A 38 -6.91 -4.53 3.11
CA SER A 38 -6.97 -5.44 1.97
C SER A 38 -7.38 -4.71 0.69
N PHE A 39 -8.39 -3.83 0.79
CA PHE A 39 -8.86 -3.04 -0.34
C PHE A 39 -7.80 -2.06 -0.86
N LEU A 40 -7.10 -1.33 0.02
CA LEU A 40 -6.02 -0.42 -0.37
C LEU A 40 -4.84 -1.16 -1.00
N ASN A 41 -4.49 -2.34 -0.48
CA ASN A 41 -3.47 -3.19 -1.07
C ASN A 41 -3.81 -3.61 -2.51
N GLU A 42 -5.08 -3.96 -2.78
CA GLU A 42 -5.51 -4.28 -4.14
C GLU A 42 -5.45 -3.07 -5.08
N ILE A 43 -5.80 -1.87 -4.59
CA ILE A 43 -5.65 -0.63 -5.37
C ILE A 43 -4.17 -0.40 -5.74
N VAL A 44 -3.25 -0.55 -4.80
CA VAL A 44 -1.80 -0.37 -5.05
C VAL A 44 -1.29 -1.39 -6.09
N LYS A 45 -1.71 -2.65 -6.00
CA LYS A 45 -1.38 -3.68 -7.00
C LYS A 45 -1.92 -3.31 -8.39
N GLU A 46 -3.18 -2.90 -8.48
CA GLU A 46 -3.80 -2.45 -9.74
C GLU A 46 -3.03 -1.24 -10.33
N MET A 47 -2.65 -0.26 -9.49
CA MET A 47 -1.84 0.88 -9.90
C MET A 47 -0.48 0.45 -10.47
N CYS A 48 0.23 -0.45 -9.79
CA CYS A 48 1.52 -0.97 -10.26
C CYS A 48 1.40 -1.67 -11.62
N ASN A 49 0.38 -2.51 -11.77
CA ASN A 49 0.13 -3.21 -13.04
C ASN A 49 -0.17 -2.23 -14.17
N LEU A 50 -1.03 -1.24 -13.90
CA LEU A 50 -1.38 -0.20 -14.86
C LEU A 50 -0.16 0.64 -15.26
N TYR A 51 0.67 1.04 -14.29
CA TYR A 51 1.92 1.76 -14.54
C TYR A 51 2.84 0.97 -15.49
N ASN A 52 3.06 -0.31 -15.18
CA ASN A 52 3.91 -1.18 -15.99
C ASN A 52 3.35 -1.40 -17.40
N GLU A 53 2.05 -1.65 -17.53
CA GLU A 53 1.39 -1.81 -18.83
C GLU A 53 1.57 -0.57 -19.72
N LYS A 54 1.35 0.62 -19.17
CA LYS A 54 1.51 1.88 -19.93
C LYS A 54 2.96 2.13 -20.31
N ARG A 55 3.91 1.82 -19.41
CA ARG A 55 5.35 1.91 -19.69
C ARG A 55 5.76 0.98 -20.84
N LEU A 56 5.29 -0.28 -20.84
CA LEU A 56 5.55 -1.24 -21.93
C LEU A 56 4.98 -0.78 -23.28
N LYS A 57 3.91 0.02 -23.25
CA LYS A 57 3.35 0.70 -24.43
C LYS A 57 4.11 1.96 -24.84
N GLY A 58 5.28 2.24 -24.25
CA GLY A 58 6.12 3.39 -24.55
C GLY A 58 5.56 4.73 -24.09
N LYS A 59 4.61 4.75 -23.15
CA LYS A 59 4.08 6.00 -22.59
C LYS A 59 5.12 6.67 -21.69
N ASN A 60 5.22 8.00 -21.78
CA ASN A 60 6.06 8.78 -20.88
C ASN A 60 5.44 8.87 -19.47
N SER A 61 6.27 9.15 -18.47
CA SER A 61 5.84 9.18 -17.05
C SER A 61 4.66 10.10 -16.81
N ARG A 62 4.63 11.31 -17.39
CA ARG A 62 3.52 12.26 -17.27
C ARG A 62 2.17 11.62 -17.65
N SER A 63 2.10 11.03 -18.85
CA SER A 63 0.87 10.37 -19.35
C SER A 63 0.47 9.16 -18.50
N ILE A 64 1.45 8.44 -17.94
CA ILE A 64 1.17 7.33 -17.03
C ILE A 64 0.53 7.84 -15.74
N PHE A 65 1.09 8.87 -15.10
CA PHE A 65 0.54 9.42 -13.86
C PHE A 65 -0.84 10.05 -14.06
N GLU A 66 -1.10 10.71 -15.19
CA GLU A 66 -2.46 11.15 -15.55
C GLU A 66 -3.44 9.98 -15.61
N THR A 67 -3.02 8.85 -16.18
CA THR A 67 -3.85 7.64 -16.23
C THR A 67 -4.12 7.10 -14.82
N LEU A 68 -3.10 7.05 -13.97
CA LEU A 68 -3.23 6.59 -12.57
C LEU A 68 -4.17 7.49 -11.77
N GLU A 69 -4.08 8.81 -11.97
CA GLU A 69 -4.97 9.77 -11.32
C GLU A 69 -6.43 9.54 -11.74
N GLN A 70 -6.69 9.36 -13.03
CA GLN A 70 -8.04 9.01 -13.53
C GLN A 70 -8.55 7.66 -12.98
N PHE A 71 -7.66 6.69 -12.80
CA PHE A 71 -7.98 5.41 -12.19
C PHE A 71 -8.40 5.58 -10.72
N LEU A 72 -7.63 6.34 -9.93
CA LEU A 72 -7.93 6.61 -8.52
C LEU A 72 -9.23 7.40 -8.35
N LEU A 73 -9.48 8.39 -9.21
CA LEU A 73 -10.74 9.14 -9.24
C LEU A 73 -11.95 8.22 -9.44
N LYS A 74 -11.87 7.24 -10.35
CA LYS A 74 -12.95 6.24 -10.57
C LYS A 74 -13.19 5.36 -9.35
N LYS A 75 -12.12 5.02 -8.62
CA LYS A 75 -12.17 4.25 -7.37
C LYS A 75 -12.57 5.13 -6.16
N LYS A 76 -12.82 6.43 -6.37
CA LYS A 76 -13.10 7.44 -5.34
C LYS A 76 -12.00 7.54 -4.28
N GLN A 77 -10.75 7.36 -4.70
CA GLN A 77 -9.59 7.41 -3.83
C GLN A 77 -8.80 8.70 -4.04
N ASN A 78 -8.20 9.21 -2.96
CA ASN A 78 -7.26 10.31 -3.01
C ASN A 78 -5.84 9.75 -3.14
N PRO A 79 -5.07 10.13 -4.16
CA PRO A 79 -3.69 9.68 -4.31
C PRO A 79 -2.82 9.93 -3.09
N VAL A 80 -2.99 11.05 -2.38
CA VAL A 80 -2.21 11.37 -1.17
C VAL A 80 -2.46 10.32 -0.09
N ASN A 81 -3.73 9.95 0.16
CA ASN A 81 -4.07 8.91 1.13
C ASN A 81 -3.48 7.54 0.74
N ILE A 82 -3.42 7.22 -0.56
CA ILE A 82 -2.77 5.99 -1.03
C ILE A 82 -1.28 6.03 -0.72
N ILE A 83 -0.63 7.19 -0.88
CA ILE A 83 0.79 7.32 -0.55
C ILE A 83 1.04 7.27 0.96
N ASP A 84 0.20 7.91 1.78
CA ASP A 84 0.28 7.81 3.24
C ASP A 84 0.18 6.35 3.68
N PHE A 85 -0.81 5.62 3.13
CA PHE A 85 -0.92 4.18 3.34
C PHE A 85 0.35 3.41 2.93
N CYS A 86 0.91 3.70 1.76
CA CYS A 86 2.16 3.09 1.30
C CYS A 86 3.35 3.40 2.23
N LEU A 87 3.38 4.60 2.82
CA LEU A 87 4.45 5.02 3.73
C LEU A 87 4.39 4.25 5.05
N ASP A 88 3.19 3.89 5.51
CA ASP A 88 2.96 3.13 6.74
C ASP A 88 3.34 1.64 6.58
N ASP A 89 3.18 1.04 5.39
CA ASP A 89 3.54 -0.36 5.10
C ASP A 89 4.55 -0.52 3.96
N GLN A 90 5.84 -0.39 4.28
CA GLN A 90 6.92 -0.54 3.30
C GLN A 90 7.45 -1.97 3.17
N THR A 91 6.76 -2.96 3.75
CA THR A 91 7.24 -4.35 3.74
C THR A 91 7.06 -5.02 2.38
N ASN A 92 6.11 -4.52 1.57
CA ASN A 92 5.77 -5.09 0.27
C ASN A 92 6.64 -4.48 -0.85
N PRO A 93 7.33 -5.30 -1.67
CA PRO A 93 8.12 -4.82 -2.81
C PRO A 93 7.33 -3.97 -3.81
N THR A 94 6.02 -4.23 -3.96
CA THR A 94 5.11 -3.46 -4.81
C THR A 94 4.94 -2.04 -4.27
N ILE A 95 4.73 -1.91 -2.95
CA ILE A 95 4.60 -0.62 -2.28
C ILE A 95 5.90 0.18 -2.40
N GLN A 96 7.04 -0.45 -2.14
CA GLN A 96 8.35 0.18 -2.30
C GLN A 96 8.55 0.71 -3.74
N LEU A 97 8.12 -0.05 -4.75
CA LEU A 97 8.21 0.37 -6.16
C LEU A 97 7.32 1.60 -6.47
N VAL A 98 6.11 1.66 -5.89
CA VAL A 98 5.23 2.83 -6.00
C VAL A 98 5.87 4.05 -5.36
N LEU A 99 6.33 3.94 -4.11
CA LEU A 99 6.98 5.04 -3.39
C LEU A 99 8.20 5.56 -4.15
N ALA A 100 9.05 4.66 -4.64
CA ALA A 100 10.23 5.02 -5.43
C ALA A 100 9.85 5.83 -6.68
N SER A 101 8.80 5.40 -7.39
CA SER A 101 8.31 6.10 -8.58
C SER A 101 7.71 7.47 -8.24
N CYS A 102 6.99 7.58 -7.13
CA CYS A 102 6.41 8.84 -6.67
C CYS A 102 7.50 9.85 -6.28
N TYR A 103 8.51 9.43 -5.52
CA TYR A 103 9.68 10.25 -5.17
C TYR A 103 10.48 10.67 -6.40
N ARG A 104 10.74 9.76 -7.34
CA ARG A 104 11.50 10.04 -8.56
C ARG A 104 10.85 11.15 -9.40
N TYR A 105 9.53 11.12 -9.55
CA TYR A 105 8.82 12.06 -10.43
C TYR A 105 8.16 13.22 -9.68
N GLY A 106 8.25 13.27 -8.34
CA GLY A 106 7.59 14.29 -7.52
C GLY A 106 6.07 14.24 -7.66
N LYS A 107 5.50 13.04 -7.68
CA LYS A 107 4.05 12.84 -7.83
C LYS A 107 3.44 12.42 -6.52
N TRP A 108 2.53 13.26 -6.02
CA TRP A 108 1.84 13.14 -4.73
C TRP A 108 2.73 13.23 -3.49
N VAL A 109 4.06 13.23 -3.66
CA VAL A 109 5.08 13.53 -2.66
C VAL A 109 6.12 14.48 -3.24
N GLU A 110 6.89 15.13 -2.38
CA GLU A 110 8.04 15.93 -2.79
C GLU A 110 9.05 15.07 -3.57
N LYS A 111 9.63 15.65 -4.62
CA LYS A 111 10.59 14.95 -5.46
C LYS A 111 11.89 14.69 -4.68
N ASP A 112 12.32 13.44 -4.63
CA ASP A 112 13.57 13.02 -4.00
C ASP A 112 14.19 11.84 -4.77
N GLU A 113 15.15 12.15 -5.64
CA GLU A 113 15.78 11.15 -6.50
C GLU A 113 16.69 10.19 -5.75
N HIS A 114 17.31 10.63 -4.64
CA HIS A 114 18.15 9.77 -3.81
C HIS A 114 17.31 8.78 -3.01
N LYS A 115 16.19 9.24 -2.42
CA LYS A 115 15.25 8.35 -1.76
C LYS A 115 14.65 7.34 -2.73
N ALA A 116 14.29 7.78 -3.95
CA ALA A 116 13.85 6.87 -5.00
C ALA A 116 14.92 5.83 -5.36
N PHE A 117 16.18 6.24 -5.53
CA PHE A 117 17.29 5.35 -5.81
C PHE A 117 17.46 4.29 -4.73
N ASN A 118 17.42 4.66 -3.45
CA ASN A 118 17.56 3.71 -2.34
C ASN A 118 16.49 2.61 -2.36
N TYR A 119 15.23 2.96 -2.66
CA TYR A 119 14.19 1.94 -2.83
C TYR A 119 14.46 1.03 -4.02
N TYR A 120 14.83 1.58 -5.18
CA TYR A 120 15.15 0.77 -6.36
C TYR A 120 16.34 -0.16 -6.11
N GLN A 121 17.35 0.31 -5.38
CA GLN A 121 18.52 -0.48 -5.01
C GLN A 121 18.15 -1.62 -4.07
N ASN A 122 17.37 -1.37 -3.02
CA ASN A 122 16.89 -2.41 -2.11
C ASN A 122 16.08 -3.49 -2.87
N LEU A 123 15.20 -3.06 -3.79
CA LEU A 123 14.46 -3.98 -4.65
C LEU A 123 15.41 -4.81 -5.54
N ALA A 124 16.43 -4.17 -6.12
CA ALA A 124 17.40 -4.84 -6.99
C ALA A 124 18.22 -5.89 -6.22
N GLU A 125 18.63 -5.59 -4.98
CA GLU A 125 19.34 -6.52 -4.09
C GLU A 125 18.51 -7.77 -3.77
N ASN A 126 17.19 -7.63 -3.75
CA ASN A 126 16.23 -8.74 -3.60
C ASN A 126 15.84 -9.40 -4.94
N ASN A 127 16.64 -9.21 -6.01
CA ASN A 127 16.41 -9.75 -7.36
C ASN A 127 15.08 -9.31 -8.01
N ASN A 128 14.50 -8.19 -7.57
CA ASN A 128 13.30 -7.66 -8.19
C ASN A 128 13.65 -7.04 -9.56
N SER A 129 12.99 -7.51 -10.63
CA SER A 129 13.27 -7.07 -12.00
C SER A 129 13.00 -5.59 -12.24
N CYS A 130 11.99 -5.00 -11.58
CA CYS A 130 11.74 -3.56 -11.66
C CYS A 130 12.82 -2.77 -10.92
N GLY A 131 13.26 -3.25 -9.75
CA GLY A 131 14.38 -2.65 -9.01
C GLY A 131 15.65 -2.59 -9.87
N ILE A 132 16.07 -3.74 -10.42
CA ILE A 132 17.25 -3.83 -11.30
C ILE A 132 17.14 -2.88 -12.49
N PHE A 133 15.98 -2.87 -13.15
CA PHE A 133 15.73 -1.99 -14.28
C PHE A 133 15.88 -0.52 -13.89
N PHE A 134 15.20 -0.06 -12.83
CA PHE A 134 15.20 1.36 -12.44
C PHE A 134 16.53 1.82 -11.86
N VAL A 135 17.31 0.96 -11.20
CA VAL A 135 18.70 1.24 -10.84
C VAL A 135 19.53 1.53 -12.10
N GLY A 136 19.39 0.71 -13.15
CA GLY A 136 20.05 0.95 -14.43
C GLY A 136 19.65 2.29 -15.05
N VAL A 137 18.37 2.66 -14.98
CA VAL A 137 17.90 3.97 -15.45
C VAL A 137 18.51 5.10 -14.61
N CYS A 138 18.56 4.98 -13.27
CA CYS A 138 19.19 5.98 -12.39
C CYS A 138 20.66 6.20 -12.75
N TYR A 139 21.45 5.14 -12.94
CA TYR A 139 22.84 5.27 -13.36
C TYR A 139 22.99 5.95 -14.73
N ASN A 140 22.13 5.63 -15.69
CA ASN A 140 22.12 6.30 -16.99
C ASN A 140 21.80 7.80 -16.90
N GLU A 141 21.04 8.21 -15.88
CA GLU A 141 20.70 9.61 -15.58
C GLU A 141 21.69 10.28 -14.61
N GLY A 142 22.70 9.56 -14.12
CA GLY A 142 23.70 10.08 -13.18
C GLY A 142 23.25 10.14 -11.72
N ILE A 143 22.12 9.51 -11.38
CA ILE A 143 21.57 9.44 -10.02
C ILE A 143 22.20 8.23 -9.30
N ARG A 144 22.75 8.45 -8.11
CA ARG A 144 23.42 7.45 -7.27
C ARG A 144 23.42 7.85 -5.79
#